data_AF-V9VX23-F1
#
_entry.id   AF-V9VX23-F1
#
_cell.length_a   1.000
_cell.length_b   1.000
_cell.length_c   1.000
_cell.angle_alpha   90.00
_cell.angle_beta   90.00
_cell.angle_gamma   90.00
#
_symmetry.space_group_name_H-M   'P 1'
#
loop_
_entity.id
_entity.type
_entity.pdbx_description
1 polymer ?
#
loop_
_entity_poly.entity_id
_entity_poly.type
_entity_poly.pdbx_seq_one_letter_code
_entity_poly.pdbx_strand_id
1 'polypeptide(L)'
;MGDIEGSSNAAQGALQNINGTAAEAPAAGKTGFWARLFGALSAEPLPEEDSGREQPAAGTEPRGMMNLRRLRVEDVAIPSAEIAAVPVSIAKKDLVGIFRESGFTRIPVYEGTLDTPLGFVHLKDFSLNHGFNGGTSDFELSQMLRPLLFVPPSMPIGVLLTKMQAERRHMALVIDEYGGVDGLVTIEDLIEQVVGEIEDEHDADELQTWFEEKPGCYIALARTPLPEFETEIGQSLTSHDDVDEEEIETLGGLVFMLSGRVPARGEVIEHPEGAEFEVMDADPRRIKRLRVRLPDAAA
;
A
#
# COMPACT_ATOMS: atom_id res chain seq x y z
N MET A 1 -27.73 -68.08 3.79
CA MET A 1 -29.18 -67.89 3.97
C MET A 1 -29.34 -66.67 4.85
N GLY A 2 -29.49 -65.45 4.30
CA GLY A 2 -30.75 -64.89 3.81
C GLY A 2 -31.42 -64.16 4.99
N ASP A 3 -31.92 -62.93 4.97
CA ASP A 3 -32.12 -61.96 3.91
C ASP A 3 -32.14 -60.54 4.51
N ILE A 4 -31.83 -59.60 3.63
CA ILE A 4 -32.08 -58.15 3.61
C ILE A 4 -33.59 -57.84 3.63
N GLU A 5 -34.02 -56.72 4.24
CA GLU A 5 -34.80 -55.64 3.59
C GLU A 5 -35.42 -54.59 4.54
N GLY A 6 -35.45 -53.34 4.06
CA GLY A 6 -36.46 -52.30 4.40
C GLY A 6 -36.01 -51.24 5.42
N SER A 7 -35.36 -50.13 5.05
CA SER A 7 -35.82 -48.92 4.33
C SER A 7 -36.67 -47.92 5.14
N SER A 8 -36.11 -46.70 5.24
CA SER A 8 -36.73 -45.36 5.22
C SER A 8 -37.86 -45.01 6.21
N ASN A 9 -37.71 -43.96 7.02
CA ASN A 9 -37.90 -42.56 6.61
C ASN A 9 -37.79 -41.60 7.81
N ALA A 10 -37.42 -40.37 7.50
CA ALA A 10 -37.26 -39.24 8.40
C ALA A 10 -38.56 -38.81 9.11
N ALA A 11 -38.43 -38.24 10.32
CA ALA A 11 -38.83 -36.86 10.62
C ALA A 11 -39.13 -36.64 12.11
N GLN A 12 -38.50 -35.57 12.63
CA GLN A 12 -39.05 -34.57 13.56
C GLN A 12 -39.33 -34.94 15.02
N GLY A 13 -38.71 -34.12 15.88
CA GLY A 13 -39.47 -33.42 16.91
C GLY A 13 -38.96 -33.62 18.33
N ALA A 14 -38.19 -32.66 18.84
CA ALA A 14 -38.15 -32.38 20.27
C ALA A 14 -38.11 -30.87 20.48
N LEU A 15 -39.28 -30.33 20.79
CA LEU A 15 -39.49 -29.02 21.38
C LEU A 15 -39.04 -29.05 22.85
N GLN A 16 -38.26 -28.03 23.20
CA GLN A 16 -38.44 -27.15 24.36
C GLN A 16 -38.15 -27.63 25.79
N ASN A 17 -37.30 -26.78 26.40
CA ASN A 17 -37.42 -26.13 27.70
C ASN A 17 -36.85 -26.83 28.93
N ILE A 18 -35.73 -26.26 29.41
CA ILE A 18 -35.62 -25.89 30.82
C ILE A 18 -34.84 -24.57 30.95
N ASN A 19 -35.42 -23.66 31.72
CA ASN A 19 -35.08 -22.25 31.89
C ASN A 19 -34.50 -22.01 33.29
N GLY A 20 -33.56 -21.06 33.41
CA GLY A 20 -33.21 -20.32 34.65
C GLY A 20 -31.99 -20.85 35.44
N THR A 21 -31.05 -20.05 35.94
CA THR A 21 -31.00 -18.59 36.20
C THR A 21 -29.57 -18.12 36.56
N ALA A 22 -29.22 -16.89 36.11
CA ALA A 22 -28.31 -15.86 36.69
C ALA A 22 -26.79 -16.17 36.84
N ALA A 23 -25.80 -15.30 36.56
CA ALA A 23 -25.73 -13.87 36.21
C ALA A 23 -24.32 -13.55 35.61
N GLU A 24 -24.13 -12.29 35.22
CA GLU A 24 -22.91 -11.57 34.79
C GLU A 24 -22.60 -11.50 33.29
N ALA A 25 -22.82 -10.29 32.75
CA ALA A 25 -22.35 -9.83 31.46
C ALA A 25 -20.83 -9.59 31.48
N PRO A 26 -20.19 -9.59 30.29
CA PRO A 26 -19.40 -8.42 29.97
C PRO A 26 -19.53 -7.93 28.51
N ALA A 27 -19.42 -6.61 28.43
CA ALA A 27 -18.72 -5.82 27.43
C ALA A 27 -19.12 -5.91 25.95
N ALA A 28 -19.69 -4.79 25.50
CA ALA A 28 -19.81 -4.38 24.12
C ALA A 28 -18.49 -4.53 23.35
N GLY A 29 -18.50 -5.38 22.32
CA GLY A 29 -17.45 -5.52 21.32
C GLY A 29 -17.86 -4.80 20.04
N LYS A 30 -17.08 -3.77 19.69
CA LYS A 30 -17.22 -2.84 18.57
C LYS A 30 -17.69 -3.51 17.27
N THR A 31 -18.84 -3.07 16.77
CA THR A 31 -19.27 -3.28 15.39
C THR A 31 -18.26 -2.58 14.48
N GLY A 32 -17.52 -3.37 13.72
CA GLY A 32 -16.51 -2.88 12.79
C GLY A 32 -17.15 -1.96 11.75
N PHE A 33 -16.46 -0.85 11.48
CA PHE A 33 -16.77 0.16 10.46
C PHE A 33 -17.19 -0.44 9.09
N TRP A 34 -16.72 -1.64 8.80
CA TRP A 34 -16.95 -2.38 7.55
C TRP A 34 -18.39 -2.86 7.33
N ALA A 35 -19.18 -3.08 8.39
CA ALA A 35 -20.53 -3.64 8.23
C ALA A 35 -21.57 -2.61 7.75
N ARG A 36 -21.29 -1.30 7.88
CA ARG A 36 -22.24 -0.22 7.52
C ARG A 36 -22.07 0.28 6.09
N LEU A 37 -20.88 0.15 5.51
CA LEU A 37 -20.60 0.60 4.14
C LEU A 37 -21.06 -0.38 3.05
N PHE A 38 -21.20 -1.67 3.36
CA PHE A 38 -21.48 -2.70 2.34
C PHE A 38 -22.91 -3.24 2.34
N GLY A 39 -23.79 -2.75 3.23
CA GLY A 39 -25.20 -3.17 3.29
C GLY A 39 -26.12 -2.53 2.24
N ALA A 40 -25.61 -1.61 1.41
CA ALA A 40 -26.42 -0.84 0.47
C ALA A 40 -26.45 -1.39 -0.97
N LEU A 41 -25.76 -2.50 -1.27
CA LEU A 41 -25.64 -3.04 -2.64
C LEU A 41 -26.57 -4.21 -2.94
N SER A 42 -27.74 -4.26 -2.32
CA SER A 42 -28.75 -5.29 -2.65
C SER A 42 -30.14 -4.68 -2.69
N ALA A 43 -30.57 -4.28 -3.88
CA ALA A 43 -31.98 -4.09 -4.21
C ALA A 43 -32.24 -4.54 -5.66
N GLU A 44 -33.27 -5.36 -5.81
CA GLU A 44 -33.73 -6.05 -7.02
C GLU A 44 -34.34 -5.10 -8.10
N PRO A 45 -34.50 -5.55 -9.36
CA PRO A 45 -34.87 -4.69 -10.48
C PRO A 45 -36.39 -4.56 -10.67
N LEU A 46 -36.86 -3.35 -10.99
CA LEU A 46 -38.23 -3.05 -11.47
C LEU A 46 -38.18 -1.82 -12.42
N PRO A 47 -39.19 -1.64 -13.31
CA PRO A 47 -38.99 -1.51 -14.75
C PRO A 47 -38.91 -0.08 -15.29
N GLU A 48 -38.50 -0.01 -16.56
CA GLU A 48 -38.30 1.19 -17.39
C GLU A 48 -39.52 2.12 -17.45
N GLU A 49 -39.29 3.41 -17.16
CA GLU A 49 -40.06 4.52 -17.70
C GLU A 49 -39.11 5.58 -18.28
N ASP A 50 -39.30 5.83 -19.58
CA ASP A 50 -38.64 6.87 -20.37
C ASP A 50 -39.06 8.26 -19.89
N SER A 51 -38.10 9.04 -19.40
CA SER A 51 -38.20 10.51 -19.41
C SER A 51 -36.80 11.12 -19.46
N GLY A 52 -36.54 11.82 -20.57
CA GLY A 52 -35.27 12.47 -20.83
C GLY A 52 -34.83 13.42 -19.71
N ARG A 53 -33.62 13.19 -19.19
CA ARG A 53 -32.81 14.11 -18.39
C ARG A 53 -31.34 13.90 -18.73
N GLU A 54 -30.57 14.97 -18.56
CA GLU A 54 -29.22 15.17 -19.09
C GLU A 54 -28.31 13.94 -19.04
N GLN A 55 -27.52 13.76 -20.10
CA GLN A 55 -26.32 12.93 -20.05
C GLN A 55 -25.50 13.37 -18.83
N PRO A 56 -25.29 12.50 -17.82
CA PRO A 56 -24.29 12.80 -16.82
C PRO A 56 -22.96 12.89 -17.58
N ALA A 57 -22.32 14.05 -17.50
CA ALA A 57 -20.94 14.23 -17.92
C ALA A 57 -20.15 13.04 -17.36
N ALA A 58 -19.41 12.35 -18.24
CA ALA A 58 -18.65 11.16 -17.90
C ALA A 58 -17.91 11.39 -16.58
N GLY A 59 -18.41 10.77 -15.51
CA GLY A 59 -17.86 10.93 -14.18
C GLY A 59 -16.40 10.54 -14.23
N THR A 60 -15.53 11.43 -13.78
CA THR A 60 -14.13 11.13 -13.51
C THR A 60 -14.12 9.92 -12.57
N GLU A 61 -13.80 8.73 -13.10
CA GLU A 61 -13.58 7.57 -12.25
C GLU A 61 -12.46 7.94 -11.26
N PRO A 62 -12.65 7.79 -9.94
CA PRO A 62 -11.58 8.04 -8.98
C PRO A 62 -10.35 7.24 -9.40
N ARG A 63 -9.20 7.91 -9.47
CA ARG A 63 -7.98 7.42 -10.15
C ARG A 63 -7.59 6.01 -9.72
N GLY A 64 -7.82 5.65 -8.46
CA GLY A 64 -7.57 4.31 -7.94
C GLY A 64 -8.47 3.20 -8.49
N MET A 65 -9.74 3.49 -8.82
CA MET A 65 -10.59 2.55 -9.55
C MET A 65 -10.15 2.38 -11.00
N MET A 66 -9.57 3.43 -11.60
CA MET A 66 -9.00 3.36 -12.94
C MET A 66 -7.68 2.56 -12.96
N ASN A 67 -6.87 2.65 -11.91
CA ASN A 67 -5.64 1.85 -11.73
C ASN A 67 -5.92 0.35 -11.68
N LEU A 68 -6.98 -0.06 -10.97
CA LEU A 68 -7.42 -1.46 -10.91
C LEU A 68 -7.68 -2.08 -12.28
N ARG A 69 -8.04 -1.24 -13.26
CA ARG A 69 -8.39 -1.64 -14.63
C ARG A 69 -7.21 -1.54 -15.61
N ARG A 70 -6.20 -0.72 -15.31
CA ARG A 70 -5.07 -0.43 -16.21
C ARG A 70 -3.79 -1.14 -15.82
N LEU A 71 -3.46 -1.18 -14.53
CA LEU A 71 -2.20 -1.73 -14.04
C LEU A 71 -2.22 -3.25 -13.97
N ARG A 72 -1.06 -3.82 -14.25
CA ARG A 72 -0.75 -5.25 -14.14
C ARG A 72 0.15 -5.50 -12.95
N VAL A 73 0.25 -6.76 -12.57
CA VAL A 73 1.10 -7.21 -11.46
C VAL A 73 2.56 -6.79 -11.69
N GLU A 74 3.06 -6.88 -12.91
CA GLU A 74 4.42 -6.45 -13.28
C GLU A 74 4.69 -4.96 -13.04
N ASP A 75 3.67 -4.10 -13.13
CA ASP A 75 3.82 -2.65 -12.95
C ASP A 75 4.03 -2.25 -11.48
N VAL A 76 3.68 -3.14 -10.54
CA VAL A 76 3.64 -2.87 -9.10
C VAL A 76 4.48 -3.84 -8.27
N ALA A 77 5.05 -4.87 -8.90
CA ALA A 77 5.80 -5.90 -8.21
C ALA A 77 7.17 -5.40 -7.75
N ILE A 78 7.57 -5.82 -6.56
CA ILE A 78 8.93 -5.68 -6.05
C ILE A 78 9.82 -6.62 -6.90
N PRO A 79 10.85 -6.11 -7.58
CA PRO A 79 11.73 -6.93 -8.42
C PRO A 79 12.41 -8.04 -7.62
N SER A 80 12.64 -9.19 -8.24
CA SER A 80 13.24 -10.36 -7.58
C SER A 80 14.58 -10.08 -6.88
N ALA A 81 15.40 -9.19 -7.43
CA ALA A 81 16.67 -8.75 -6.86
C ALA A 81 16.52 -7.97 -5.53
N GLU A 82 15.34 -7.36 -5.29
CA GLU A 82 15.04 -6.58 -4.09
C GLU A 82 14.27 -7.41 -3.03
N ILE A 83 13.89 -8.66 -3.34
CA ILE A 83 13.16 -9.51 -2.41
C ILE A 83 14.08 -9.95 -1.27
N ALA A 84 13.76 -9.52 -0.06
CA ALA A 84 14.33 -10.09 1.15
C ALA A 84 13.70 -11.48 1.42
N ALA A 85 14.44 -12.54 1.09
CA ALA A 85 14.04 -13.92 1.31
C ALA A 85 15.13 -14.71 2.05
N VAL A 86 14.75 -15.85 2.64
CA VAL A 86 15.67 -16.69 3.43
C VAL A 86 15.66 -18.15 2.97
N PRO A 87 16.81 -18.85 3.06
CA PRO A 87 16.82 -20.28 2.80
C PRO A 87 16.13 -21.04 3.95
N VAL A 88 15.50 -22.17 3.64
CA VAL A 88 14.85 -23.04 4.65
C VAL A 88 15.80 -23.53 5.74
N SER A 89 17.09 -23.61 5.44
CA SER A 89 18.17 -24.03 6.34
C SER A 89 18.70 -22.92 7.25
N ILE A 90 18.14 -21.71 7.19
CA ILE A 90 18.60 -20.56 8.00
C ILE A 90 18.58 -20.90 9.50
N ALA A 91 19.61 -20.47 10.24
CA ALA A 91 19.61 -20.64 11.68
C ALA A 91 18.63 -19.67 12.36
N LYS A 92 18.02 -20.11 13.47
CA LYS A 92 17.09 -19.29 14.26
C LYS A 92 17.62 -17.89 14.56
N LYS A 93 18.89 -17.78 14.97
CA LYS A 93 19.53 -16.52 15.35
C LYS A 93 19.59 -15.54 14.17
N ASP A 94 19.88 -16.04 12.98
CA ASP A 94 20.01 -15.22 11.78
C ASP A 94 18.64 -14.76 11.30
N LEU A 95 17.63 -15.63 11.36
CA LEU A 95 16.24 -15.26 11.07
C LEU A 95 15.75 -14.14 12.00
N VAL A 96 16.09 -14.18 13.30
CA VAL A 96 15.81 -13.07 14.24
C VAL A 96 16.50 -11.78 13.80
N GLY A 97 17.75 -11.87 13.35
CA GLY A 97 18.49 -10.72 12.81
C GLY A 97 17.73 -10.07 11.65
N ILE A 98 17.32 -10.88 10.68
CA ILE A 98 16.60 -10.39 9.50
C ILE A 98 15.27 -9.74 9.88
N PHE A 99 14.49 -10.33 10.79
CA PHE A 99 13.24 -9.71 11.26
C PHE A 99 13.47 -8.35 11.93
N ARG A 100 14.58 -8.20 12.68
CA ARG A 100 14.92 -6.94 13.37
C ARG A 100 15.45 -5.87 12.43
N GLU A 101 16.24 -6.26 11.44
CA GLU A 101 16.88 -5.33 10.49
C GLU A 101 15.90 -4.86 9.42
N SER A 102 15.07 -5.77 8.90
CA SER A 102 14.12 -5.43 7.83
C SER A 102 12.81 -4.81 8.32
N GLY A 103 12.37 -5.15 9.53
CA GLY A 103 11.04 -4.79 10.03
C GLY A 103 9.88 -5.52 9.32
N PHE A 104 10.17 -6.48 8.44
CA PHE A 104 9.13 -7.19 7.70
C PHE A 104 8.34 -8.16 8.58
N THR A 105 7.03 -8.22 8.36
CA THR A 105 6.15 -9.16 9.07
C THR A 105 6.12 -10.53 8.40
N ARG A 106 6.45 -10.60 7.10
CA ARG A 106 6.39 -11.81 6.27
C ARG A 106 7.66 -11.88 5.43
N ILE A 107 8.32 -13.03 5.42
CA ILE A 107 9.55 -13.25 4.67
C ILE A 107 9.41 -14.54 3.85
N PRO A 108 9.57 -14.49 2.51
CA PRO A 108 9.59 -15.68 1.67
C PRO A 108 10.72 -16.64 2.07
N VAL A 109 10.43 -17.94 2.01
CA VAL A 109 11.37 -19.01 2.31
C VAL A 109 11.56 -19.89 1.08
N TYR A 110 12.81 -20.15 0.71
CA TYR A 110 13.16 -20.92 -0.50
C TYR A 110 14.10 -22.09 -0.19
N GLU A 111 14.22 -23.01 -1.14
CA GLU A 111 15.22 -24.08 -1.15
C GLU A 111 16.22 -23.87 -2.29
N GLY A 112 17.50 -23.71 -1.98
CA GLY A 112 18.54 -23.49 -3.00
C GLY A 112 18.49 -22.10 -3.63
N THR A 113 17.53 -21.84 -4.52
CA THR A 113 17.34 -20.55 -5.19
C THR A 113 15.93 -20.00 -4.95
N LEU A 114 15.74 -18.71 -5.20
CA LEU A 114 14.43 -18.05 -5.05
C LEU A 114 13.35 -18.69 -5.94
N ASP A 115 13.74 -19.29 -7.08
CA ASP A 115 12.86 -20.00 -8.02
C ASP A 115 12.27 -21.31 -7.46
N THR A 116 12.73 -21.75 -6.28
CA THR A 116 12.13 -22.88 -5.56
C THR A 116 11.53 -22.40 -4.22
N PRO A 117 10.42 -21.64 -4.26
CA PRO A 117 9.77 -21.12 -3.06
C PRO A 117 9.00 -22.22 -2.32
N LEU A 118 9.21 -22.32 -1.01
CA LEU A 118 8.49 -23.28 -0.15
C LEU A 118 7.26 -22.66 0.53
N GLY A 119 7.26 -21.34 0.71
CA GLY A 119 6.24 -20.60 1.43
C GLY A 119 6.80 -19.33 2.03
N PHE A 120 6.18 -18.81 3.07
CA PHE A 120 6.71 -17.68 3.84
C PHE A 120 6.63 -17.94 5.34
N VAL A 121 7.52 -17.31 6.10
CA VAL A 121 7.48 -17.28 7.56
C VAL A 121 6.87 -15.96 8.03
N HIS A 122 6.00 -16.05 9.04
CA HIS A 122 5.33 -14.90 9.63
C HIS A 122 5.92 -14.57 11.01
N LEU A 123 6.25 -13.29 11.26
CA LEU A 123 6.84 -12.83 12.52
C LEU A 123 6.01 -13.23 13.74
N LYS A 124 4.68 -13.10 13.65
CA LYS A 124 3.74 -13.56 14.68
C LYS A 124 3.92 -15.04 15.04
N ASP A 125 4.00 -15.93 14.05
CA ASP A 125 4.14 -17.37 14.35
C ASP A 125 5.50 -17.65 14.96
N PHE A 126 6.54 -17.03 14.41
CA PHE A 126 7.90 -17.10 14.93
C PHE A 126 7.96 -16.68 16.41
N SER A 127 7.39 -15.51 16.73
CA SER A 127 7.38 -14.97 18.10
C SER A 127 6.52 -15.76 19.08
N LEU A 128 5.39 -16.33 18.66
CA LEU A 128 4.55 -17.19 19.51
C LEU A 128 5.25 -18.49 19.88
N ASN A 129 5.96 -19.12 18.93
CA ASN A 129 6.63 -20.39 19.17
C ASN A 129 8.00 -20.24 19.85
N HIS A 130 8.65 -19.08 19.70
CA HIS A 130 10.07 -18.92 20.06
C HIS A 130 10.45 -17.63 20.81
N GLY A 131 9.51 -16.71 21.06
CA GLY A 131 9.80 -15.36 21.58
C GLY A 131 9.70 -15.18 23.10
N PHE A 132 8.68 -15.73 23.76
CA PHE A 132 8.35 -15.33 25.15
C PHE A 132 8.39 -16.44 26.21
N ASN A 133 8.35 -17.71 25.83
CA ASN A 133 8.52 -18.85 26.74
C ASN A 133 9.11 -20.02 25.97
N GLY A 134 10.44 -20.01 25.79
CA GLY A 134 11.16 -21.03 25.02
C GLY A 134 10.98 -22.42 25.62
N GLY A 135 9.95 -23.13 25.18
CA GLY A 135 9.97 -24.57 25.15
C GLY A 135 11.17 -25.00 24.31
N THR A 136 11.85 -26.04 24.76
CA THR A 136 13.01 -26.71 24.18
C THR A 136 12.70 -27.40 22.84
N SER A 137 11.79 -26.85 22.02
CA SER A 137 11.56 -27.35 20.69
C SER A 137 12.71 -26.93 19.78
N ASP A 138 13.27 -27.91 19.08
CA ASP A 138 14.24 -27.68 18.03
C ASP A 138 13.62 -26.75 16.98
N PHE A 139 14.41 -25.78 16.54
CA PHE A 139 13.96 -24.82 15.54
C PHE A 139 13.89 -25.49 14.18
N GLU A 140 12.68 -25.68 13.68
CA GLU A 140 12.43 -26.15 12.32
C GLU A 140 11.54 -25.15 11.58
N LEU A 141 12.15 -24.37 10.68
CA LEU A 141 11.45 -23.34 9.91
C LEU A 141 10.34 -23.92 9.03
N SER A 142 10.54 -25.13 8.51
CA SER A 142 9.59 -25.86 7.65
C SER A 142 8.21 -26.04 8.30
N GLN A 143 8.15 -26.20 9.63
CA GLN A 143 6.89 -26.37 10.37
C GLN A 143 6.10 -25.07 10.52
N MET A 144 6.71 -23.92 10.19
CA MET A 144 6.13 -22.58 10.37
C MET A 144 5.78 -21.92 9.03
N LEU A 145 5.98 -22.64 7.92
CA LEU A 145 5.73 -22.12 6.59
C LEU A 145 4.23 -22.00 6.34
N ARG A 146 3.85 -20.81 5.86
CA ARG A 146 2.53 -20.55 5.31
C ARG A 146 2.59 -20.57 3.78
N PRO A 147 1.51 -20.99 3.12
CA PRO A 147 1.47 -21.07 1.67
C PRO A 147 1.52 -19.68 1.03
N LEU A 148 2.26 -19.57 -0.09
CA LEU A 148 2.27 -18.39 -0.95
C LEU A 148 1.20 -18.48 -2.03
N LEU A 149 0.73 -17.32 -2.47
CA LEU A 149 -0.04 -17.19 -3.70
C LEU A 149 0.93 -17.04 -4.88
N PHE A 150 0.64 -17.70 -6.00
CA PHE A 150 1.43 -17.56 -7.24
C PHE A 150 0.58 -16.92 -8.33
N VAL A 151 1.17 -15.96 -9.04
CA VAL A 151 0.46 -15.13 -10.03
C VAL A 151 1.36 -14.84 -11.23
N PRO A 152 0.80 -14.73 -12.45
CA PRO A 152 1.56 -14.30 -13.62
C PRO A 152 1.72 -12.77 -13.64
N PRO A 153 2.80 -12.23 -14.25
CA PRO A 153 3.09 -10.79 -14.33
C PRO A 153 1.98 -10.01 -15.05
N SER A 154 1.34 -10.63 -16.04
CA SER A 154 0.29 -10.01 -16.85
C SER A 154 -1.08 -9.90 -16.15
N MET A 155 -1.25 -10.47 -14.95
CA MET A 155 -2.52 -10.43 -14.23
C MET A 155 -2.90 -8.97 -13.87
N PRO A 156 -4.15 -8.53 -14.09
CA PRO A 156 -4.59 -7.22 -13.62
C PRO A 156 -4.60 -7.13 -12.11
N ILE A 157 -4.13 -6.00 -11.55
CA ILE A 157 -3.98 -5.85 -10.10
C ILE A 157 -5.30 -5.97 -9.34
N GLY A 158 -6.44 -5.58 -9.94
CA GLY A 158 -7.75 -5.72 -9.30
C GLY A 158 -8.25 -7.15 -9.19
N VAL A 159 -7.86 -8.00 -10.15
CA VAL A 159 -8.10 -9.45 -10.08
C VAL A 159 -7.27 -10.04 -8.94
N LEU A 160 -6.00 -9.63 -8.82
CA LEU A 160 -5.14 -10.08 -7.73
C LEU A 160 -5.67 -9.64 -6.36
N LEU A 161 -6.05 -8.38 -6.19
CA LEU A 161 -6.61 -7.85 -4.94
C LEU A 161 -7.84 -8.65 -4.50
N THR A 162 -8.77 -8.92 -5.43
CA THR A 162 -9.96 -9.73 -5.16
C THR A 162 -9.60 -11.15 -4.73
N LYS A 163 -8.61 -11.77 -5.39
CA LYS A 163 -8.11 -13.11 -5.04
C LYS A 163 -7.46 -13.15 -3.65
N MET A 164 -6.62 -12.17 -3.34
CA MET A 164 -5.96 -12.01 -2.05
C MET A 164 -6.98 -11.84 -0.90
N GLN A 165 -8.04 -11.06 -1.13
CA GLN A 165 -9.15 -10.90 -0.19
C GLN A 165 -9.93 -12.20 0.03
N ALA A 166 -10.29 -12.90 -1.04
CA ALA A 166 -11.05 -14.14 -0.98
C ALA A 166 -10.27 -15.26 -0.25
N GLU A 167 -8.98 -15.41 -0.55
CA GLU A 167 -8.13 -16.44 0.04
C GLU A 167 -7.50 -16.01 1.39
N ARG A 168 -7.72 -14.76 1.82
CA ARG A 168 -7.10 -14.14 3.01
C ARG A 168 -5.57 -14.26 2.98
N ARG A 169 -4.97 -14.05 1.80
CA ARG A 169 -3.52 -14.11 1.55
C ARG A 169 -3.02 -12.72 1.23
N HIS A 170 -2.01 -12.27 1.97
CA HIS A 170 -1.50 -10.88 1.92
C HIS A 170 -0.18 -10.76 1.15
N MET A 171 0.28 -11.84 0.53
CA MET A 171 1.56 -11.90 -0.19
C MET A 171 1.44 -12.87 -1.37
N ALA A 172 1.96 -12.46 -2.52
CA ALA A 172 2.00 -13.24 -3.73
C ALA A 172 3.39 -13.17 -4.38
N LEU A 173 3.88 -14.30 -4.90
CA LEU A 173 5.03 -14.34 -5.79
C LEU A 173 4.59 -14.26 -7.24
N VAL A 174 5.27 -13.42 -8.00
CA VAL A 174 5.11 -13.26 -9.44
C VAL A 174 6.02 -14.28 -10.12
N ILE A 175 5.43 -15.17 -10.91
CA ILE A 175 6.13 -16.26 -11.59
C ILE A 175 6.00 -16.07 -13.10
N ASP A 176 7.13 -16.18 -13.80
CA ASP A 176 7.21 -16.11 -15.26
C ASP A 176 6.71 -17.41 -15.92
N GLU A 177 6.74 -17.47 -17.26
CA GLU A 177 6.32 -18.66 -18.01
C GLU A 177 7.28 -19.85 -17.87
N TYR A 178 8.50 -19.62 -17.38
CA TYR A 178 9.54 -20.63 -17.20
C TYR A 178 9.61 -21.16 -15.76
N GLY A 179 8.78 -20.61 -14.85
CA GLY A 179 8.74 -20.98 -13.44
C GLY A 179 9.73 -20.20 -12.56
N GLY A 180 10.39 -19.18 -13.10
CA GLY A 180 11.26 -18.27 -12.37
C GLY A 180 10.46 -17.24 -11.56
N VAL A 181 11.06 -16.75 -10.46
CA VAL A 181 10.47 -15.67 -9.67
C VAL A 181 10.88 -14.32 -10.26
N ASP A 182 9.91 -13.59 -10.81
CA ASP A 182 10.10 -12.24 -11.33
C ASP A 182 9.94 -11.17 -10.25
N GLY A 183 9.11 -11.43 -9.23
CA GLY A 183 8.82 -10.43 -8.22
C GLY A 183 7.92 -10.88 -7.08
N LEU A 184 7.59 -9.93 -6.21
CA LEU A 184 6.73 -10.10 -5.03
C LEU A 184 5.71 -8.95 -4.99
N VAL A 185 4.48 -9.26 -4.61
CA VAL A 185 3.42 -8.26 -4.39
C VAL A 185 2.77 -8.50 -3.04
N THR A 186 2.56 -7.43 -2.27
CA THR A 186 1.77 -7.48 -1.03
C THR A 186 0.38 -6.87 -1.25
N ILE A 187 -0.59 -7.24 -0.40
CA ILE A 187 -1.94 -6.67 -0.51
C ILE A 187 -1.92 -5.18 -0.16
N GLU A 188 -0.99 -4.79 0.71
CA GLU A 188 -0.74 -3.41 1.10
C GLU A 188 -0.34 -2.56 -0.13
N ASP A 189 0.59 -3.06 -0.97
CA ASP A 189 1.00 -2.39 -2.21
C ASP A 189 -0.16 -2.24 -3.21
N LEU A 190 -1.03 -3.26 -3.30
CA LEU A 190 -2.21 -3.20 -4.17
C LEU A 190 -3.23 -2.20 -3.66
N ILE A 191 -3.48 -2.16 -2.35
CA ILE A 191 -4.40 -1.20 -1.74
C ILE A 191 -3.88 0.21 -1.94
N GLU A 192 -2.57 0.45 -1.84
CA GLU A 192 -1.96 1.75 -2.14
C GLU A 192 -2.32 2.22 -3.56
N GLN A 193 -2.36 1.33 -4.56
CA GLN A 193 -2.76 1.72 -5.92
C GLN A 193 -4.25 2.07 -6.06
N VAL A 194 -5.11 1.52 -5.19
CA VAL A 194 -6.57 1.76 -5.20
C VAL A 194 -6.95 2.97 -4.38
N VAL A 195 -6.31 3.13 -3.23
CA VAL A 195 -6.63 4.19 -2.28
C VAL A 195 -5.85 5.45 -2.63
N GLY A 196 -4.66 5.32 -3.24
CA GLY A 196 -3.69 6.42 -3.24
C GLY A 196 -3.23 6.72 -1.81
N GLU A 197 -2.41 7.75 -1.60
CA GLU A 197 -2.51 8.44 -0.32
C GLU A 197 -3.97 8.89 -0.21
N ILE A 198 -4.65 8.64 0.92
CA ILE A 198 -6.04 9.03 1.10
C ILE A 198 -6.11 10.55 0.90
N GLU A 199 -6.44 10.98 -0.31
CA GLU A 199 -6.81 12.34 -0.63
C GLU A 199 -8.25 12.50 -0.10
N ASP A 200 -8.40 13.44 0.83
CA ASP A 200 -9.62 13.68 1.60
C ASP A 200 -10.77 14.07 0.66
N GLU A 201 -12.00 13.88 1.10
CA GLU A 201 -13.24 14.20 0.34
C GLU A 201 -13.48 15.72 0.14
N HIS A 202 -12.39 16.50 0.19
CA HIS A 202 -12.27 17.93 0.01
C HIS A 202 -11.42 18.33 -1.21
N ASP A 203 -11.15 17.41 -2.15
CA ASP A 203 -10.41 17.65 -3.41
C ASP A 203 -11.19 18.44 -4.49
N ALA A 204 -11.82 19.54 -4.10
CA ALA A 204 -12.15 20.59 -5.07
C ALA A 204 -10.96 21.55 -5.29
N ASP A 205 -9.90 21.46 -4.48
CA ASP A 205 -8.76 22.40 -4.49
C ASP A 205 -7.44 21.76 -5.02
N GLU A 206 -7.52 20.70 -5.83
CA GLU A 206 -6.37 20.02 -6.48
C GLU A 206 -5.68 20.85 -7.59
N LEU A 207 -5.64 22.17 -7.45
CA LEU A 207 -4.75 23.08 -8.17
C LEU A 207 -3.68 23.70 -7.27
N GLN A 208 -3.88 23.67 -5.94
CA GLN A 208 -3.04 24.39 -5.00
C GLN A 208 -1.83 23.54 -4.59
N THR A 209 -0.79 23.52 -5.42
CA THR A 209 0.42 22.69 -5.17
C THR A 209 1.38 23.29 -4.13
N TRP A 210 1.06 24.49 -3.61
CA TRP A 210 1.77 25.17 -2.52
C TRP A 210 0.80 25.98 -1.65
N PHE A 211 1.15 26.23 -0.40
CA PHE A 211 0.47 27.19 0.45
C PHE A 211 1.46 28.02 1.26
N GLU A 212 1.08 29.24 1.60
CA GLU A 212 1.86 30.11 2.47
C GLU A 212 1.64 29.70 3.93
N GLU A 213 2.70 29.22 4.61
CA GLU A 213 2.68 28.87 6.03
C GLU A 213 2.69 30.14 6.91
N LYS A 214 3.46 31.14 6.47
CA LYS A 214 3.59 32.48 7.07
C LYS A 214 4.18 33.43 6.02
N PRO A 215 4.09 34.77 6.18
CA PRO A 215 4.58 35.72 5.19
C PRO A 215 5.98 35.38 4.65
N GLY A 216 6.05 35.09 3.34
CA GLY A 216 7.28 34.74 2.63
C GLY A 216 7.84 33.34 2.92
N CYS A 217 7.05 32.46 3.54
CA CYS A 217 7.42 31.07 3.81
C CYS A 217 6.31 30.14 3.30
N TYR A 218 6.64 29.33 2.30
CA TYR A 218 5.70 28.46 1.60
C TYR A 218 6.02 27.00 1.87
N ILE A 219 4.99 26.17 1.92
CA ILE A 219 5.12 24.72 1.84
C ILE A 219 4.61 24.32 0.46
N ALA A 220 5.48 23.68 -0.33
CA ALA A 220 5.21 23.32 -1.71
C ALA A 220 5.51 21.85 -1.97
N LEU A 221 4.77 21.24 -2.90
CA LEU A 221 5.12 19.94 -3.44
C LEU A 221 6.30 20.10 -4.41
N ALA A 222 7.18 19.12 -4.48
CA ALA A 222 8.31 19.17 -5.42
C ALA A 222 7.84 19.20 -6.89
N ARG A 223 6.64 18.70 -7.17
CA ARG A 223 5.99 18.72 -8.50
C ARG A 223 5.37 20.08 -8.87
N THR A 224 5.40 21.06 -7.97
CA THR A 224 4.86 22.40 -8.26
C THR A 224 5.54 22.97 -9.51
N PRO A 225 4.76 23.37 -10.54
CA PRO A 225 5.30 24.02 -11.72
C PRO A 225 6.05 25.29 -11.32
N LEU A 226 7.31 25.40 -11.73
CA LEU A 226 8.14 26.53 -11.35
C LEU A 226 7.56 27.88 -11.82
N PRO A 227 7.07 28.03 -13.07
CA PRO A 227 6.55 29.32 -13.54
C PRO A 227 5.31 29.82 -12.78
N GLU A 228 4.48 28.89 -12.31
CA GLU A 228 3.29 29.21 -11.52
C GLU A 228 3.68 29.69 -10.12
N PHE A 229 4.66 29.04 -9.51
CA PHE A 229 5.16 29.42 -8.20
C PHE A 229 5.91 30.75 -8.23
N GLU A 230 6.73 31.01 -9.26
CA GLU A 230 7.38 32.31 -9.48
C GLU A 230 6.36 33.46 -9.61
N THR A 231 5.25 33.19 -10.30
CA THR A 231 4.14 34.15 -10.44
C THR A 231 3.51 34.47 -9.08
N GLU A 232 3.34 33.47 -8.22
CA GLU A 232 2.82 33.66 -6.86
C GLU A 232 3.76 34.50 -5.99
N ILE A 233 5.05 34.14 -5.95
CA ILE A 233 6.02 34.83 -5.09
C ILE A 233 6.44 36.20 -5.66
N GLY A 234 6.07 36.49 -6.92
CA GLY A 234 6.41 37.72 -7.61
C GLY A 234 7.91 37.88 -7.90
N GLN A 235 8.66 36.79 -7.88
CA GLN A 235 10.11 36.72 -8.08
C GLN A 235 10.43 35.53 -9.00
N SER A 236 11.35 35.74 -9.93
CA SER A 236 11.91 34.64 -10.72
C SER A 236 13.03 33.97 -9.93
N LEU A 237 13.02 32.65 -9.90
CA LEU A 237 14.04 31.78 -9.34
C LEU A 237 14.98 31.23 -10.43
N THR A 238 14.78 31.63 -11.69
CA THR A 238 15.59 31.20 -12.84
C THR A 238 16.36 32.34 -13.51
N SER A 239 16.16 33.59 -13.07
CA SER A 239 16.77 34.77 -13.71
C SER A 239 18.29 34.93 -13.49
N HIS A 240 18.91 34.06 -12.70
CA HIS A 240 20.35 34.13 -12.44
C HIS A 240 21.14 33.38 -13.52
N ASP A 241 22.28 33.92 -13.97
CA ASP A 241 23.14 33.36 -15.03
C ASP A 241 23.65 31.92 -14.76
N ASP A 242 23.51 31.44 -13.52
CA ASP A 242 23.91 30.09 -13.09
C ASP A 242 22.75 29.07 -13.11
N VAL A 243 21.54 29.51 -13.49
CA VAL A 243 20.33 28.69 -13.56
C VAL A 243 19.88 28.59 -15.02
N ASP A 244 19.92 27.38 -15.59
CA ASP A 244 19.42 27.15 -16.95
C ASP A 244 17.90 26.94 -16.93
N GLU A 245 17.15 27.96 -17.33
CA GLU A 245 15.68 27.95 -17.37
C GLU A 245 15.12 26.90 -18.33
N GLU A 246 15.85 26.54 -19.40
CA GLU A 246 15.35 25.66 -20.46
C GLU A 246 15.25 24.17 -20.02
N GLU A 247 15.84 23.80 -18.87
CA GLU A 247 15.85 22.43 -18.36
C GLU A 247 15.01 22.22 -17.07
N ILE A 248 14.36 23.27 -16.54
CA ILE A 248 13.74 23.22 -15.21
C ILE A 248 12.24 23.50 -15.26
N GLU A 249 11.44 22.44 -15.09
CA GLU A 249 9.96 22.55 -15.13
C GLU A 249 9.31 22.72 -13.74
N THR A 250 9.99 22.32 -12.66
CA THR A 250 9.40 22.20 -11.31
C THR A 250 10.32 22.67 -10.20
N LEU A 251 9.75 23.02 -9.04
CA LEU A 251 10.53 23.35 -7.83
C LEU A 251 11.51 22.23 -7.42
N GLY A 252 11.11 20.97 -7.55
CA GLY A 252 11.99 19.83 -7.29
C GLY A 252 13.17 19.76 -8.27
N GLY A 253 12.91 20.07 -9.55
CA GLY A 253 13.95 20.18 -10.58
C GLY A 253 14.96 21.28 -10.27
N LEU A 254 14.48 22.45 -9.83
CA LEU A 254 15.33 23.57 -9.43
C LEU A 254 16.26 23.16 -8.28
N VAL A 255 15.70 22.59 -7.21
CA VAL A 255 16.48 22.16 -6.04
C VAL A 255 17.48 21.05 -6.39
N PHE A 256 17.11 20.12 -7.27
CA PHE A 256 18.01 19.08 -7.78
C PHE A 256 19.18 19.70 -8.55
N MET A 257 18.92 20.65 -9.45
CA MET A 257 19.94 21.34 -10.22
C MET A 257 20.93 22.06 -9.29
N LEU A 258 20.41 22.87 -8.35
CA LEU A 258 21.23 23.64 -7.41
C LEU A 258 22.11 22.75 -6.52
N SER A 259 21.61 21.59 -6.11
CA SER A 259 22.34 20.67 -5.23
C SER A 259 23.15 19.60 -5.98
N GLY A 260 22.93 19.42 -7.29
CA GLY A 260 23.55 18.40 -8.13
C GLY A 260 23.17 16.94 -7.79
N ARG A 261 22.19 16.74 -6.91
CA ARG A 261 21.74 15.41 -6.43
C ARG A 261 20.34 15.52 -5.82
N VAL A 262 19.78 14.39 -5.36
CA VAL A 262 18.57 14.41 -4.54
C VAL A 262 18.97 14.66 -3.07
N PRO A 263 18.61 15.81 -2.46
CA PRO A 263 18.90 16.09 -1.07
C PRO A 263 18.04 15.26 -0.11
N ALA A 264 18.61 14.90 1.04
CA ALA A 264 17.90 14.20 2.10
C ALA A 264 16.98 15.14 2.90
N ARG A 265 16.02 14.54 3.60
CA ARG A 265 15.14 15.26 4.52
C ARG A 265 15.94 16.05 5.56
N GLY A 266 15.58 17.31 5.74
CA GLY A 266 16.18 18.26 6.67
C GLY A 266 17.35 19.06 6.09
N GLU A 267 17.81 18.76 4.88
CA GLU A 267 18.79 19.59 4.19
C GLU A 267 18.15 20.92 3.74
N VAL A 268 18.96 21.98 3.75
CA VAL A 268 18.58 23.31 3.26
C VAL A 268 19.49 23.66 2.10
N ILE A 269 18.87 23.98 0.96
CA ILE A 269 19.56 24.37 -0.27
C ILE A 269 19.35 25.87 -0.47
N GLU A 270 20.44 26.63 -0.56
CA GLU A 270 20.43 28.07 -0.76
C GLU A 270 20.34 28.42 -2.25
N HIS A 271 19.44 29.33 -2.58
CA HIS A 271 19.33 29.94 -3.90
C HIS A 271 20.30 31.13 -4.02
N PRO A 272 20.94 31.36 -5.18
CA PRO A 272 21.79 32.54 -5.40
C PRO A 272 21.09 33.87 -5.13
N GLU A 273 19.77 33.95 -5.35
CA GLU A 273 18.96 35.14 -5.06
C GLU A 273 18.44 35.22 -3.60
N GLY A 274 18.92 34.35 -2.71
CA GLY A 274 18.67 34.43 -1.27
C GLY A 274 17.44 33.66 -0.77
N ALA A 275 16.70 32.96 -1.63
CA ALA A 275 15.68 32.02 -1.20
C ALA A 275 16.30 30.75 -0.60
N GLU A 276 15.65 30.14 0.39
CA GLU A 276 16.08 28.87 0.98
C GLU A 276 15.05 27.77 0.73
N PHE A 277 15.53 26.58 0.35
CA PHE A 277 14.71 25.39 0.15
C PHE A 277 15.05 24.31 1.19
N GLU A 278 14.20 24.17 2.21
CA GLU A 278 14.31 23.10 3.20
C GLU A 278 13.54 21.84 2.74
N VAL A 279 14.23 20.70 2.67
CA VAL A 279 13.62 19.42 2.29
C VAL A 279 12.81 18.86 3.46
N MET A 280 11.49 18.94 3.36
CA MET A 280 10.60 18.38 4.40
C MET A 280 10.44 16.87 4.25
N ASP A 281 10.38 16.39 3.00
CA ASP A 281 10.21 14.97 2.67
C ASP A 281 10.85 14.63 1.32
N ALA A 282 11.58 13.53 1.28
CA ALA A 282 12.28 13.01 0.11
C ALA A 282 12.48 11.49 0.23
N ASP A 283 12.48 10.80 -0.90
CA ASP A 283 12.91 9.41 -1.03
C ASP A 283 14.28 9.34 -1.78
N PRO A 284 14.94 8.17 -1.89
CA PRO A 284 16.25 8.07 -2.54
C PRO A 284 16.29 8.51 -4.00
N ARG A 285 15.13 8.64 -4.67
CA ARG A 285 15.03 8.97 -6.10
C ARG A 285 14.51 10.38 -6.35
N ARG A 286 13.75 10.98 -5.43
CA ARG A 286 13.14 12.31 -5.62
C ARG A 286 12.79 13.02 -4.32
N ILE A 287 12.70 14.35 -4.43
CA ILE A 287 12.10 15.22 -3.42
C ILE A 287 10.57 15.11 -3.52
N LYS A 288 9.88 15.10 -2.39
CA LYS A 288 8.40 15.09 -2.33
C LYS A 288 7.83 16.44 -1.92
N ARG A 289 8.39 17.05 -0.87
CA ARG A 289 7.88 18.28 -0.27
C ARG A 289 9.01 19.18 0.21
N LEU A 290 8.85 20.48 -0.05
CA LEU A 290 9.82 21.52 0.24
C LEU A 290 9.15 22.60 1.08
N ARG A 291 9.92 23.23 1.97
CA ARG A 291 9.60 24.53 2.51
C ARG A 291 10.49 25.56 1.84
N VAL A 292 9.88 26.56 1.21
CA VAL A 292 10.56 27.68 0.55
C VAL A 292 10.51 28.90 1.47
N ARG A 293 11.65 29.51 1.77
CA ARG A 293 11.73 30.79 2.50
C ARG A 293 12.29 31.85 1.57
N LEU A 294 11.57 32.95 1.42
CA LEU A 294 12.02 34.09 0.63
C LEU A 294 12.97 34.97 1.47
N PRO A 295 13.93 35.67 0.84
CA PRO A 295 14.93 36.49 1.55
C PRO A 295 14.32 37.61 2.40
N ASP A 296 13.14 38.10 2.06
CA ASP A 296 12.42 39.16 2.79
C ASP A 296 11.40 38.62 3.82
N ALA A 297 11.34 37.30 4.02
CA ALA A 297 10.52 36.67 5.05
C ALA A 297 11.16 36.86 6.43
N ALA A 298 10.97 38.04 7.02
CA ALA A 298 11.50 38.37 8.34
C ALA A 298 11.20 37.27 9.37
N ALA A 299 12.26 36.85 10.08
CA ALA A 299 12.27 35.84 11.14
C ALA A 299 11.26 36.09 12.27
#